data_AF-A0A0S6UGA2-F1
#
_entry.id   AF-A0A0S6UGA2-F1
#
_cell.length_a   1.000
_cell.length_b   1.000
_cell.length_c   1.000
_cell.angle_alpha   90.00
_cell.angle_beta   90.00
_cell.angle_gamma   90.00
#
_symmetry.space_group_name_H-M   'P 1'
#
loop_
_entity.id
_entity.type
_entity.pdbx_description
1 polymer ?
#
loop_
_entity_poly.entity_id
_entity_poly.type
_entity_poly.pdbx_seq_one_letter_code
_entity_poly.pdbx_strand_id
1 'polypeptide(L)'
;MQCRGGIIDRHQTTARGERLSSVGFKGLHGKIEVSDFSSKDSASSVRRRTGVEPISAVKMPERLTEAVDAWAEAHRLTRSDAICQLIELGLKTALPVSAPAHPIASDATKIEEIAVHEIESLLDPALPADERERRIRRLTEGPPEFSHERKDLPKQRP
;
A
#
# COMPACT_ATOMS: atom_id res chain seq x y z
N MET A 1 -46.40 15.66 6.51
CA MET A 1 -46.42 14.58 7.51
C MET A 1 -44.99 14.16 7.76
N GLN A 2 -44.41 14.56 8.88
CA GLN A 2 -44.22 13.72 10.08
C GLN A 2 -43.40 12.45 9.74
N CYS A 3 -42.07 12.49 9.87
CA CYS A 3 -41.30 12.33 11.12
C CYS A 3 -41.16 10.86 11.57
N ARG A 4 -39.91 10.37 11.64
CA ARG A 4 -39.29 9.88 12.89
C ARG A 4 -37.83 9.47 12.66
N GLY A 5 -36.93 10.05 13.46
CA GLY A 5 -35.60 9.48 13.71
C GLY A 5 -35.64 8.55 14.92
N GLY A 6 -34.55 7.82 15.14
CA GLY A 6 -34.33 6.99 16.32
C GLY A 6 -32.82 6.79 16.55
N ILE A 7 -32.34 7.25 17.69
CA ILE A 7 -30.96 7.07 18.20
C ILE A 7 -31.10 6.46 19.62
N ILE A 8 -30.03 5.86 20.15
CA ILE A 8 -29.80 5.41 21.56
C ILE A 8 -30.71 4.28 22.13
N ASP A 9 -30.28 3.42 23.07
CA ASP A 9 -28.96 3.21 23.70
C ASP A 9 -28.68 1.72 24.06
N ARG A 10 -27.40 1.43 24.33
CA ARG A 10 -26.82 0.47 25.32
C ARG A 10 -27.77 -0.22 26.33
N HIS A 11 -27.55 -1.52 26.59
CA HIS A 11 -27.41 -2.20 27.91
C HIS A 11 -26.98 -3.68 27.65
N GLN A 12 -25.80 -4.20 28.02
CA GLN A 12 -25.20 -4.59 29.33
C GLN A 12 -25.71 -5.90 30.01
N THR A 13 -24.74 -6.62 30.64
CA THR A 13 -24.82 -7.82 31.54
C THR A 13 -25.03 -9.21 30.88
N THR A 14 -24.52 -10.37 31.39
CA THR A 14 -23.45 -10.68 32.38
C THR A 14 -22.93 -12.15 32.31
N ALA A 15 -21.60 -12.32 32.49
CA ALA A 15 -20.78 -13.47 32.94
C ALA A 15 -21.21 -14.97 32.94
N ARG A 16 -20.27 -15.85 32.52
CA ARG A 16 -19.69 -17.04 33.22
C ARG A 16 -18.65 -17.73 32.31
N GLY A 17 -17.57 -18.39 32.76
CA GLY A 17 -17.02 -18.46 34.12
C GLY A 17 -16.28 -19.76 34.50
N GLU A 18 -15.31 -20.27 33.72
CA GLU A 18 -14.50 -21.47 34.05
C GLU A 18 -13.02 -21.22 33.66
N ARG A 19 -12.05 -21.08 34.57
CA ARG A 19 -11.35 -22.06 35.45
C ARG A 19 -10.32 -22.98 34.76
N LEU A 20 -9.06 -22.62 35.04
CA LEU A 20 -7.93 -23.51 35.39
C LEU A 20 -7.42 -24.53 34.37
N SER A 21 -6.21 -24.28 33.86
CA SER A 21 -5.12 -25.27 33.97
C SER A 21 -3.76 -24.58 34.05
N SER A 22 -3.07 -24.75 35.18
CA SER A 22 -1.67 -24.37 35.36
C SER A 22 -0.81 -25.60 35.09
N VAL A 23 0.06 -25.53 34.07
CA VAL A 23 1.08 -26.56 33.81
C VAL A 23 2.45 -25.92 34.02
N GLY A 24 3.11 -26.32 35.10
CA GLY A 24 4.33 -25.68 35.58
C GLY A 24 5.53 -25.94 34.67
N PHE A 25 6.19 -24.86 34.24
CA PHE A 25 7.50 -24.94 33.60
C PHE A 25 8.56 -25.22 34.68
N LYS A 26 9.10 -26.44 34.71
CA LYS A 26 10.14 -26.83 35.68
C LYS A 26 11.43 -26.10 35.34
N GLY A 27 11.90 -25.25 36.25
CA GLY A 27 13.18 -24.56 36.10
C GLY A 27 14.36 -25.54 36.16
N LEU A 28 15.28 -25.44 35.20
CA LEU A 28 16.63 -25.99 35.37
C LEU A 28 17.48 -24.99 36.15
N HIS A 29 18.06 -25.44 37.26
CA HIS A 29 19.10 -24.71 37.98
C HIS A 29 20.36 -24.59 37.12
N GLY A 30 20.67 -23.39 36.63
CA GLY A 30 22.02 -23.00 36.22
C GLY A 30 22.65 -22.16 37.33
N LYS A 31 23.63 -22.71 38.06
CA LYS A 31 24.37 -21.95 39.07
C LYS A 31 25.27 -20.94 38.36
N ILE A 32 25.12 -19.65 38.67
CA ILE A 32 26.08 -18.62 38.26
C ILE A 32 27.19 -18.59 39.31
N GLU A 33 28.28 -19.30 39.01
CA GLU A 33 29.53 -19.16 39.74
C GLU A 33 30.25 -17.91 39.25
N VAL A 34 30.33 -16.88 40.09
CA VAL A 34 31.07 -15.65 39.78
C VAL A 34 32.54 -15.90 40.09
N SER A 35 33.33 -16.13 39.05
CA SER A 35 34.80 -16.07 39.13
C SER A 35 35.29 -14.74 38.57
N ASP A 36 35.76 -13.85 39.45
CA ASP A 36 36.57 -12.70 39.05
C ASP A 36 37.93 -13.19 38.55
N PHE A 37 38.28 -12.87 37.30
CA PHE A 37 39.68 -12.89 36.88
C PHE A 37 40.05 -11.70 35.99
N SER A 38 40.97 -10.92 36.55
CA SER A 38 41.65 -9.74 36.03
C SER A 38 41.95 -9.72 34.51
N SER A 39 41.50 -8.62 33.90
CA SER A 39 42.17 -7.82 32.84
C SER A 39 43.31 -8.46 32.02
N LYS A 40 43.06 -8.64 30.71
CA LYS A 40 44.10 -8.64 29.67
C LYS A 40 43.48 -8.26 28.33
N ASP A 41 44.05 -7.26 27.66
CA ASP A 41 43.65 -6.89 26.30
C ASP A 41 43.84 -8.06 25.33
N SER A 42 42.78 -8.45 24.65
CA SER A 42 42.82 -9.29 23.46
C SER A 42 41.55 -9.05 22.66
N ALA A 43 41.72 -8.43 21.49
CA ALA A 43 40.65 -8.20 20.53
C ALA A 43 40.16 -9.55 19.97
N SER A 44 39.28 -10.22 20.71
CA SER A 44 38.56 -11.38 20.19
C SER A 44 37.61 -10.89 19.11
N SER A 45 37.97 -11.14 17.86
CA SER A 45 37.08 -10.91 16.73
C SER A 45 35.88 -11.82 16.90
N VAL A 46 34.78 -11.25 17.40
CA VAL A 46 33.49 -11.95 17.50
C VAL A 46 33.19 -12.54 16.13
N ARG A 47 33.21 -13.88 16.09
CA ARG A 47 33.15 -14.71 14.88
C ARG A 47 31.98 -14.28 14.02
N ARG A 48 32.23 -13.43 13.01
CA ARG A 48 31.19 -12.93 12.12
C ARG A 48 30.62 -14.11 11.34
N ARG A 49 29.41 -14.54 11.72
CA ARG A 49 28.56 -15.40 10.89
C ARG A 49 28.04 -14.55 9.73
N THR A 50 28.88 -14.40 8.70
CA THR A 50 28.49 -13.84 7.42
C THR A 50 27.36 -14.67 6.83
N GLY A 51 26.22 -14.06 6.48
CA GLY A 51 25.13 -14.72 5.75
C GLY A 51 23.73 -14.68 6.39
N VAL A 52 23.53 -14.03 7.54
CA VAL A 52 22.19 -13.78 8.11
C VAL A 52 21.83 -12.31 7.88
N GLU A 53 20.65 -12.05 7.32
CA GLU A 53 20.12 -10.69 7.15
C GLU A 53 19.93 -9.99 8.51
N PRO A 54 20.07 -8.64 8.57
CA PRO A 54 19.96 -7.91 9.82
C PRO A 54 18.53 -7.96 10.37
N ILE A 55 18.36 -8.56 11.56
CA ILE A 55 17.07 -8.64 12.24
C ILE A 55 16.74 -7.27 12.84
N SER A 56 15.60 -6.70 12.43
CA SER A 56 15.04 -5.46 12.98
C SER A 56 13.78 -5.75 13.79
N ALA A 57 13.68 -5.21 15.00
CA ALA A 57 12.50 -5.35 15.85
C ALA A 57 11.56 -4.14 15.64
N VAL A 58 10.31 -4.41 15.27
CA VAL A 58 9.29 -3.38 15.01
C VAL A 58 8.17 -3.51 16.05
N LYS A 59 7.77 -2.38 16.65
CA LYS A 59 6.59 -2.32 17.53
C LYS A 59 5.33 -2.23 16.66
N MET A 60 4.53 -3.29 16.64
CA MET A 60 3.23 -3.34 15.95
C MET A 60 2.08 -3.35 16.97
N PRO A 61 0.96 -2.64 16.70
CA PRO A 61 -0.27 -2.82 17.47
C PRO A 61 -0.91 -4.18 17.14
N GLU A 62 -1.57 -4.79 18.13
CA GLU A 62 -2.19 -6.13 18.05
C GLU A 62 -3.01 -6.34 16.76
N ARG A 63 -3.93 -5.43 16.44
CA ARG A 63 -4.76 -5.49 15.21
C ARG A 63 -3.97 -5.53 13.90
N LEU A 64 -2.78 -4.91 13.87
CA LEU A 64 -1.93 -4.95 12.67
C LEU A 64 -1.20 -6.29 12.59
N THR A 65 -0.78 -6.86 13.71
CA THR A 65 -0.22 -8.22 13.77
C THR A 65 -1.26 -9.26 13.32
N GLU A 66 -2.50 -9.19 13.82
CA GLU A 66 -3.61 -10.05 13.39
C GLU A 66 -3.87 -9.95 11.87
N ALA A 67 -3.87 -8.72 11.32
CA ALA A 67 -4.08 -8.50 9.90
C ALA A 67 -2.93 -9.07 9.04
N VAL A 68 -1.68 -8.94 9.50
CA VAL A 68 -0.50 -9.53 8.84
C VAL A 68 -0.54 -11.06 8.90
N ASP A 69 -0.95 -11.63 10.03
CA ASP A 69 -1.07 -13.09 10.20
C ASP A 69 -2.16 -13.67 9.30
N ALA A 70 -3.35 -13.06 9.26
CA ALA A 70 -4.42 -13.48 8.36
C ALA A 70 -4.01 -13.36 6.88
N TRP A 71 -3.22 -12.34 6.52
CA TRP A 71 -2.66 -12.20 5.17
C TRP A 71 -1.61 -13.29 4.88
N ALA A 72 -0.73 -13.60 5.84
CA ALA A 72 0.27 -14.66 5.73
C ALA A 72 -0.38 -16.05 5.54
N GLU A 73 -1.44 -16.35 6.29
CA GLU A 73 -2.22 -17.58 6.15
C GLU A 73 -2.87 -17.70 4.76
N ALA A 74 -3.53 -16.63 4.30
CA ALA A 74 -4.17 -16.59 2.98
C ALA A 74 -3.18 -16.82 1.82
N HIS A 75 -1.95 -16.32 1.95
CA HIS A 75 -0.89 -16.44 0.93
C HIS A 75 0.07 -17.63 1.18
N ARG A 76 -0.12 -18.38 2.28
CA ARG A 76 0.73 -19.51 2.72
C ARG A 76 2.20 -19.15 2.92
N LEU A 77 2.45 -17.98 3.48
CA LEU A 77 3.78 -17.40 3.72
C LEU A 77 4.15 -17.45 5.21
N THR A 78 5.44 -17.32 5.52
CA THR A 78 5.84 -17.03 6.90
C THR A 78 5.50 -15.57 7.25
N ARG A 79 5.32 -15.26 8.53
CA ARG A 79 5.09 -13.88 9.00
C ARG A 79 6.17 -12.91 8.51
N SER A 80 7.43 -13.33 8.48
CA SER A 80 8.55 -12.53 7.95
C SER A 80 8.39 -12.23 6.46
N ASP A 81 8.11 -13.25 5.64
CA ASP A 81 7.95 -13.06 4.18
C ASP A 81 6.72 -12.20 3.88
N ALA A 82 5.65 -12.37 4.65
CA ALA A 82 4.44 -11.55 4.56
C ALA A 82 4.71 -10.07 4.87
N ILE A 83 5.47 -9.79 5.94
CA ILE A 83 5.89 -8.42 6.26
C ILE A 83 6.74 -7.84 5.12
N CYS A 84 7.71 -8.60 4.59
CA CYS A 84 8.55 -8.14 3.48
C CYS A 84 7.73 -7.82 2.22
N GLN A 85 6.81 -8.71 1.81
CA GLN A 85 5.96 -8.47 0.63
C GLN A 85 4.98 -7.32 0.83
N LEU A 86 4.35 -7.21 2.01
CA LEU A 86 3.45 -6.09 2.32
C LEU A 86 4.20 -4.75 2.36
N ILE A 87 5.45 -4.72 2.84
CA ILE A 87 6.31 -3.53 2.75
C ILE A 87 6.69 -3.25 1.29
N GLU A 88 7.03 -4.25 0.48
CA GLU A 88 7.38 -4.04 -0.93
C GLU A 88 6.19 -3.49 -1.75
N LEU A 89 4.99 -4.03 -1.54
CA LEU A 89 3.73 -3.52 -2.11
C LEU A 89 3.40 -2.12 -1.58
N GLY A 90 3.62 -1.89 -0.28
CA GLY A 90 3.50 -0.58 0.34
C GLY A 90 4.46 0.44 -0.26
N LEU A 91 5.71 0.07 -0.53
CA LEU A 91 6.71 0.95 -1.17
C LEU A 91 6.39 1.21 -2.65
N LYS A 92 5.92 0.21 -3.40
CA LYS A 92 5.48 0.39 -4.79
C LYS A 92 4.27 1.32 -4.93
N THR A 93 3.46 1.47 -3.88
CA THR A 93 2.26 2.33 -3.88
C THR A 93 2.44 3.67 -3.14
N ALA A 94 3.27 3.70 -2.10
CA ALA A 94 3.52 4.87 -1.26
C ALA A 94 4.81 5.63 -1.59
N LEU A 95 5.72 5.05 -2.37
CA LEU A 95 6.60 5.88 -3.19
C LEU A 95 5.68 6.54 -4.21
N PRO A 96 5.46 7.87 -4.17
CA PRO A 96 5.09 8.54 -5.40
C PRO A 96 6.24 8.24 -6.35
N VAL A 97 6.00 7.43 -7.38
CA VAL A 97 6.82 7.44 -8.59
C VAL A 97 6.98 8.92 -8.89
N SER A 98 8.20 9.44 -8.70
CA SER A 98 8.51 10.86 -8.75
C SER A 98 7.77 11.42 -9.95
N ALA A 99 6.73 12.24 -9.69
CA ALA A 99 5.66 12.53 -10.65
C ALA A 99 6.27 12.66 -12.04
N PRO A 100 5.95 11.74 -12.96
CA PRO A 100 6.90 11.22 -13.94
C PRO A 100 7.70 12.36 -14.53
N ALA A 101 9.04 12.27 -14.46
CA ALA A 101 9.92 13.32 -15.00
C ALA A 101 9.90 13.38 -16.54
N HIS A 102 8.96 12.68 -17.17
CA HIS A 102 8.47 12.94 -18.51
C HIS A 102 7.56 14.19 -18.43
N PRO A 103 7.75 15.20 -19.29
CA PRO A 103 6.85 16.35 -19.26
C PRO A 103 5.42 15.84 -19.44
N ILE A 104 4.49 16.21 -18.55
CA ILE A 104 3.09 15.75 -18.62
C ILE A 104 2.48 16.01 -20.01
N ALA A 105 3.00 17.03 -20.71
CA ALA A 105 2.76 17.28 -22.13
C ALA A 105 3.07 16.09 -23.06
N SER A 106 4.20 15.37 -22.95
CA SER A 106 4.53 14.26 -23.87
C SER A 106 3.63 13.05 -23.67
N ASP A 107 3.20 12.79 -22.44
CA ASP A 107 2.26 11.70 -22.16
C ASP A 107 0.84 12.11 -22.57
N ALA A 108 0.45 13.37 -22.36
CA ALA A 108 -0.83 13.91 -22.82
C ALA A 108 -0.95 13.89 -24.35
N THR A 109 0.07 14.34 -25.09
CA THR A 109 0.05 14.28 -26.57
C THR A 109 -0.01 12.85 -27.07
N LYS A 110 0.70 11.92 -26.44
CA LYS A 110 0.65 10.49 -26.79
C LYS A 110 -0.73 9.87 -26.52
N ILE A 111 -1.38 10.25 -25.43
CA ILE A 111 -2.76 9.80 -25.13
C ILE A 111 -3.74 10.39 -26.14
N GLU A 112 -3.57 11.66 -26.53
CA GLU A 112 -4.36 12.32 -27.56
C GLU A 112 -4.18 11.65 -28.94
N GLU A 113 -2.95 11.37 -29.36
CA GLU A 113 -2.63 10.63 -30.60
C GLU A 113 -3.32 9.25 -30.65
N ILE A 114 -3.27 8.49 -29.54
CA ILE A 114 -3.95 7.18 -29.44
C ILE A 114 -5.48 7.35 -29.54
N ALA A 115 -6.05 8.36 -28.87
CA ALA A 115 -7.48 8.63 -28.92
C ALA A 115 -7.93 9.07 -30.33
N VAL A 116 -7.16 9.94 -31.00
CA VAL A 116 -7.40 10.37 -32.38
C VAL A 116 -7.43 9.16 -33.32
N HIS A 117 -6.41 8.29 -33.26
CA HIS A 117 -6.33 7.09 -34.10
C HIS A 117 -7.50 6.12 -33.86
N GLU A 118 -7.87 5.87 -32.61
CA GLU A 118 -8.98 4.96 -32.28
C GLU A 118 -10.33 5.54 -32.75
N ILE A 119 -10.58 6.84 -32.55
CA ILE A 119 -11.78 7.51 -33.06
C ILE A 119 -11.78 7.48 -34.59
N GLU A 120 -10.63 7.72 -35.24
CA GLU A 120 -10.51 7.69 -36.69
C GLU A 120 -10.91 6.32 -37.28
N SER A 121 -10.50 5.23 -36.62
CA SER A 121 -10.85 3.84 -36.97
C SER A 121 -12.36 3.54 -36.84
N LEU A 122 -13.03 4.19 -35.88
CA LEU A 122 -14.46 4.03 -35.61
C LEU A 122 -15.36 4.93 -36.47
N LEU A 123 -14.81 5.92 -37.17
CA LEU A 123 -15.55 6.80 -38.07
C LEU A 123 -15.70 6.18 -39.47
N ASP A 124 -16.86 6.43 -40.09
CA ASP A 124 -17.16 5.97 -41.45
C ASP A 124 -16.12 6.50 -42.46
N PRO A 125 -15.38 5.62 -43.17
CA PRO A 125 -14.38 6.03 -44.15
C PRO A 125 -14.99 6.66 -45.42
N ALA A 126 -16.31 6.56 -45.63
CA ALA A 126 -17.00 7.27 -46.72
C ALA A 126 -17.26 8.75 -46.42
N LEU A 127 -17.03 9.23 -45.19
CA LEU A 127 -17.15 10.64 -44.85
C LEU A 127 -15.98 11.48 -45.41
N PRO A 128 -16.22 12.73 -45.83
CA PRO A 128 -15.16 13.66 -46.20
C PRO A 128 -14.16 13.84 -45.04
N ALA A 129 -12.86 13.90 -45.37
CA ALA A 129 -11.78 14.03 -44.39
C ALA A 129 -12.00 15.21 -43.42
N ASP A 130 -12.41 16.36 -43.93
CA ASP A 130 -12.72 17.56 -43.13
C ASP A 130 -13.80 17.32 -42.06
N GLU A 131 -14.80 16.48 -42.35
CA GLU A 131 -15.89 16.18 -41.41
C GLU A 131 -15.48 15.10 -40.39
N ARG A 132 -14.63 14.14 -40.81
CA ARG A 132 -13.99 13.19 -39.89
C ARG A 132 -13.13 13.94 -38.87
N GLU A 133 -12.29 14.86 -39.33
CA GLU A 133 -11.42 15.70 -38.51
C GLU A 133 -12.20 16.56 -37.50
N ARG A 134 -13.24 17.28 -37.96
CA ARG A 134 -14.14 18.04 -37.06
C ARG A 134 -14.75 17.16 -35.97
N ARG A 135 -15.13 15.93 -36.31
CA ARG A 135 -15.77 15.00 -35.37
C ARG A 135 -14.77 14.41 -34.39
N ILE A 136 -13.55 14.10 -34.82
CA ILE A 136 -12.42 13.73 -33.95
C ILE A 136 -12.20 14.85 -32.92
N ARG A 137 -11.96 16.08 -33.37
CA ARG A 137 -11.73 17.23 -32.47
C ARG A 137 -12.85 17.47 -31.47
N ARG A 138 -14.12 17.37 -31.89
CA ARG A 138 -15.26 17.49 -30.96
C ARG A 138 -15.34 16.39 -29.89
N LEU A 139 -14.75 15.22 -30.15
CA LEU A 139 -14.71 14.09 -29.23
C LEU A 139 -13.47 14.11 -28.33
N THR A 140 -12.32 14.62 -28.80
CA THR A 140 -11.08 14.76 -28.02
C THR A 140 -11.05 16.03 -27.17
N GLU A 141 -11.48 17.18 -27.70
CA GLU A 141 -11.55 18.46 -26.97
C GLU A 141 -12.76 18.54 -26.03
N GLY A 142 -13.84 17.84 -26.39
CA GLY A 142 -15.15 17.91 -25.76
C GLY A 142 -15.94 19.17 -26.15
N PRO A 143 -17.15 19.38 -25.60
CA PRO A 143 -17.90 20.62 -25.78
C PRO A 143 -17.21 21.80 -25.07
N PRO A 144 -17.24 23.02 -25.64
CA PRO A 144 -16.50 24.17 -25.12
C PRO A 144 -16.89 24.58 -23.70
N GLU A 145 -18.13 24.26 -23.28
CA GLU A 145 -18.65 24.48 -21.94
C GLU A 145 -17.89 23.68 -20.87
N PHE A 146 -17.30 22.54 -21.25
CA PHE A 146 -16.60 21.62 -20.35
C PHE A 146 -15.08 21.62 -20.51
N SER A 147 -14.52 22.30 -21.51
CA SER A 147 -13.06 22.37 -21.73
C SER A 147 -12.30 22.93 -20.53
N HIS A 148 -12.94 23.78 -19.72
CA HIS A 148 -12.39 24.36 -18.48
C HIS A 148 -12.40 23.40 -17.27
N GLU A 149 -13.20 22.33 -17.32
CA GLU A 149 -13.27 21.28 -16.28
C GLU A 149 -12.22 20.17 -16.47
N ARG A 150 -11.52 20.17 -17.62
CA ARG A 150 -10.41 19.26 -17.91
C ARG A 150 -9.34 19.34 -16.79
N LYS A 151 -9.04 18.20 -16.19
CA LYS A 151 -8.08 18.07 -15.07
C LYS A 151 -6.63 17.89 -15.56
N ASP A 152 -6.50 17.44 -16.79
CA ASP A 152 -5.29 17.22 -17.57
C ASP A 152 -4.69 18.54 -18.10
N LEU A 153 -5.52 19.54 -18.37
CA LEU A 153 -5.05 20.85 -18.82
C LEU A 153 -4.61 21.75 -17.66
N PRO A 154 -3.56 22.58 -17.85
CA PRO A 154 -3.19 23.59 -16.87
C PRO A 154 -4.30 24.64 -16.76
N LYS A 155 -4.98 24.66 -15.61
CA LYS A 155 -6.00 25.67 -15.30
C LYS A 155 -5.38 27.06 -15.35
N GLN A 156 -5.88 27.92 -16.24
CA GLN A 156 -5.48 29.33 -16.24
C GLN A 156 -5.91 29.95 -14.90
N ARG A 157 -4.94 30.53 -14.19
CA ARG A 157 -5.23 31.30 -12.99
C ARG A 157 -5.78 32.68 -13.38
N PRO A 158 -6.74 33.23 -12.63
CA PRO A 158 -7.20 34.61 -12.80
C PRO A 158 -6.10 35.62 -12.39
#